data_AF-A0A8S3JSJ4-F1
#
_entry.id   AF-A0A8S3JSJ4-F1
#
_cell.length_a   1.000
_cell.length_b   1.000
_cell.length_c   1.000
_cell.angle_alpha   90.00
_cell.angle_beta   90.00
_cell.angle_gamma   90.00
#
_symmetry.space_group_name_H-M   'P 1'
#
loop_
_entity.id
_entity.type
_entity.pdbx_description
1 polymer ?
#
loop_
_entity_poly.entity_id
_entity_poly.type
_entity_poly.pdbx_seq_one_letter_code
_entity_poly.pdbx_strand_id
1 'polypeptide(L)'
;MIKNRVRCASIVLGVLGVGCIVAGVLLIVIGDSVVDKIIEKECQLREGTLLYKNWLSPPITIYMSVYVFDLKNPVEFLNGAKPLLIEYGPFVYKEQRTKTNLRTYENDTLSYQEPRQYIFDRSQSTYDETFKFTTINVIYM
;
A
#
# COMPACT_ATOMS: atom_id res chain seq x y z
N MET A 1 12.80 61.00 27.50
CA MET A 1 11.61 60.12 27.33
C MET A 1 11.84 58.92 26.41
N ILE A 2 12.58 59.04 25.30
CA ILE A 2 12.79 57.95 24.32
C ILE A 2 13.48 56.72 24.92
N LYS A 3 14.55 56.90 25.73
CA LYS A 3 15.34 55.81 26.34
C LYS A 3 14.54 54.84 27.22
N ASN A 4 13.49 55.31 27.90
CA ASN A 4 12.63 54.46 28.73
C ASN A 4 11.63 53.66 27.89
N ARG A 5 11.14 54.22 26.77
CA ARG A 5 10.29 53.49 25.81
C ARG A 5 11.02 52.33 25.15
N VAL A 6 12.28 52.52 24.75
CA VAL A 6 13.08 51.43 24.15
C VAL A 6 13.36 50.32 25.15
N ARG A 7 13.67 50.66 26.43
CA ARG A 7 13.88 49.67 27.49
C ARG A 7 12.62 48.83 27.79
N CYS A 8 11.44 49.44 27.85
CA CYS A 8 10.19 48.68 28.03
C CYS A 8 9.90 47.76 26.83
N ALA A 9 10.10 48.25 25.61
CA ALA A 9 9.90 47.44 24.39
C ALA A 9 10.84 46.22 24.35
N SER A 10 12.11 46.38 24.73
CA SER A 10 13.07 45.27 24.81
C SER A 10 12.69 44.22 25.86
N ILE A 11 12.15 44.65 27.01
CA ILE A 11 11.69 43.72 28.06
C ILE A 11 10.47 42.91 27.58
N VAL A 12 9.51 43.57 26.93
CA VAL A 12 8.32 42.90 26.38
C VAL A 12 8.69 41.87 25.31
N LEU A 13 9.60 42.24 24.40
CA LEU A 13 10.14 41.32 23.39
C LEU A 13 10.89 40.13 24.01
N GLY A 14 11.67 40.38 25.07
CA GLY A 14 12.37 39.31 25.80
C GLY A 14 11.41 38.32 26.45
N VAL A 15 10.35 38.81 27.11
CA VAL A 15 9.32 37.98 27.75
C VAL A 15 8.55 37.17 26.71
N LEU A 16 8.17 37.77 25.58
CA LEU A 16 7.53 37.07 24.47
C LEU A 16 8.44 35.98 23.87
N GLY A 17 9.72 36.28 23.67
CA GLY A 17 10.70 35.32 23.14
C GLY A 17 10.87 34.10 24.07
N VAL A 18 11.00 34.33 25.38
CA VAL A 18 11.04 33.25 26.37
C VAL A 18 9.72 32.46 26.36
N GLY A 19 8.57 33.13 26.25
CA GLY A 19 7.27 32.49 26.13
C GLY A 19 7.17 31.56 24.91
N CYS A 20 7.66 31.99 23.74
CA CYS A 20 7.71 31.18 22.53
C CYS A 20 8.63 29.96 22.67
N ILE A 21 9.78 30.11 23.35
CA ILE A 21 10.70 29.00 23.59
C ILE A 21 10.05 27.95 24.51
N VAL A 22 9.42 28.40 25.60
CA VAL A 22 8.72 27.51 26.54
C VAL A 22 7.57 26.78 25.83
N ALA A 23 6.78 27.49 25.01
CA ALA A 23 5.72 26.88 24.22
C ALA A 23 6.28 25.85 23.21
N GLY A 24 7.40 26.15 22.55
CA GLY A 24 8.05 25.22 21.62
C GLY A 24 8.54 23.95 22.32
N VAL A 25 9.18 24.07 23.49
CA VAL A 25 9.63 22.91 24.28
C VAL A 25 8.43 22.08 24.76
N LEU A 26 7.36 22.72 25.23
CA LEU A 26 6.12 22.04 25.62
C LEU A 26 5.49 21.28 24.45
N LEU A 27 5.46 21.87 23.26
CA LEU A 27 4.94 21.21 22.06
C LEU A 27 5.77 19.98 21.67
N ILE A 28 7.10 20.01 21.85
CA ILE A 28 7.96 18.85 21.58
C ILE A 28 7.68 17.73 22.60
N VAL A 29 7.63 18.07 23.90
CA VAL A 29 7.42 17.07 24.97
C VAL A 29 6.02 16.43 24.90
N ILE A 30 4.99 17.22 24.60
CA ILE A 30 3.59 16.75 24.57
C ILE A 30 3.23 16.18 23.19
N GLY A 31 3.84 16.71 22.12
CA GLY A 31 3.52 16.39 20.73
C GLY A 31 3.61 14.90 20.46
N ASP A 32 4.71 14.26 20.85
CA ASP A 32 4.93 12.83 20.63
C ASP A 32 3.82 12.00 21.28
N SER A 33 3.47 12.28 22.54
CA SER A 33 2.40 11.58 23.27
C SER A 33 1.01 11.78 22.65
N VAL A 34 0.75 12.94 22.05
CA VAL A 34 -0.53 13.21 21.36
C VAL A 34 -0.57 12.49 20.03
N VAL A 35 0.52 12.52 19.27
CA VAL A 35 0.65 11.84 17.98
C VAL A 35 0.49 10.33 18.17
N ASP A 36 1.18 9.73 19.14
CA ASP A 36 1.08 8.30 19.42
C ASP A 36 -0.35 7.87 19.74
N LYS A 37 -1.09 8.65 20.54
CA LYS A 37 -2.51 8.38 20.84
C LYS A 37 -3.41 8.48 19.61
N ILE A 38 -3.12 9.42 18.71
CA ILE A 38 -3.86 9.56 17.45
C ILE A 38 -3.58 8.36 16.55
N ILE A 39 -2.31 7.97 16.42
CA ILE A 39 -1.90 6.81 15.62
C ILE A 39 -2.52 5.55 16.18
N GLU A 40 -2.44 5.32 17.50
CA GLU A 40 -3.03 4.14 18.14
C GLU A 40 -4.54 4.04 17.86
N LYS A 41 -5.26 5.17 17.89
CA LYS A 41 -6.70 5.20 17.61
C LYS A 41 -7.03 4.97 16.13
N GLU A 42 -6.27 5.55 15.21
CA GLU A 42 -6.54 5.45 13.76
C GLU A 42 -5.97 4.17 13.13
N CYS A 43 -4.96 3.55 13.75
CA CYS A 43 -4.31 2.32 13.29
C CYS A 43 -5.03 1.05 13.77
N GLN A 44 -6.13 1.19 14.51
CA GLN A 44 -6.98 0.06 14.88
C GLN A 44 -7.91 -0.31 13.71
N LEU A 45 -8.07 -1.61 13.46
CA LEU A 45 -9.02 -2.17 12.50
C LEU A 45 -10.45 -2.14 13.07
N ARG A 46 -10.95 -0.93 13.30
CA ARG A 46 -12.28 -0.68 13.88
C ARG A 46 -13.13 0.14 12.93
N GLU A 47 -14.42 -0.19 12.87
CA GLU A 47 -15.39 0.56 12.09
C GLU A 47 -15.34 2.05 12.41
N GLY A 48 -15.26 2.88 11.36
CA GLY A 48 -15.19 4.34 11.46
C GLY A 48 -13.78 4.92 11.34
N THR A 49 -12.72 4.15 11.59
CA THR A 49 -11.32 4.60 11.40
C THR A 49 -10.97 4.75 9.92
N LEU A 50 -9.97 5.59 9.62
CA LEU A 50 -9.45 5.71 8.26
C LEU A 50 -8.81 4.40 7.78
N LEU A 51 -8.07 3.71 8.65
CA LEU A 51 -7.43 2.45 8.31
C LEU A 51 -8.47 1.40 7.91
N TYR A 52 -9.59 1.29 8.64
CA TYR A 52 -10.65 0.32 8.32
C TYR A 52 -11.23 0.56 6.92
N LYS A 53 -11.49 1.82 6.55
CA LYS A 53 -12.00 2.16 5.21
C LYS A 53 -11.01 1.77 4.10
N ASN A 54 -9.74 2.11 4.27
CA ASN A 54 -8.68 1.78 3.32
C ASN A 54 -8.39 0.27 3.27
N TRP A 55 -8.52 -0.43 4.38
CA TRP A 55 -8.35 -1.88 4.45
C TRP A 55 -9.51 -2.63 3.78
N LEU A 56 -10.73 -2.13 3.95
CA LEU A 56 -11.95 -2.66 3.34
C LEU A 56 -11.91 -2.55 1.81
N SER A 57 -11.54 -1.37 1.31
CA SER A 57 -11.37 -1.07 -0.11
C SER A 57 -10.09 -0.25 -0.31
N PRO A 58 -8.98 -0.90 -0.69
CA PRO A 58 -7.71 -0.21 -0.93
C PRO A 58 -7.85 0.86 -2.02
N PRO A 59 -7.42 2.10 -1.76
CA PRO A 59 -7.52 3.18 -2.75
C PRO A 59 -6.50 3.03 -3.90
N ILE A 60 -5.53 2.12 -3.74
CA ILE A 60 -4.48 1.86 -4.72
C ILE A 60 -4.91 0.75 -5.69
N THR A 61 -4.58 0.93 -6.97
CA THR A 61 -4.74 -0.13 -7.97
C THR A 61 -3.53 -1.05 -7.92
N ILE A 62 -3.77 -2.35 -7.71
CA ILE A 62 -2.72 -3.38 -7.71
C ILE A 62 -2.62 -3.94 -9.13
N TYR A 63 -1.39 -4.14 -9.61
CA TYR A 63 -1.13 -4.72 -10.92
C TYR A 63 -0.39 -6.04 -10.77
N MET A 64 -0.87 -7.07 -11.45
CA MET A 64 -0.22 -8.36 -11.59
C MET A 64 0.36 -8.46 -12.99
N SER A 65 1.68 -8.62 -13.10
CA SER A 65 2.36 -8.85 -14.38
C SER A 65 2.71 -10.32 -14.51
N VAL A 66 2.22 -10.97 -15.56
CA VAL A 66 2.49 -12.37 -15.85
C VAL A 66 3.49 -12.46 -17.00
N TYR A 67 4.47 -13.34 -16.86
CA TYR A 67 5.45 -13.71 -17.88
C TYR A 67 5.31 -15.20 -18.13
N VAL A 68 5.26 -15.59 -19.40
CA VAL A 68 5.11 -16.99 -19.82
C VAL A 68 6.34 -17.43 -20.59
N PHE A 69 6.76 -18.66 -20.39
CA PHE A 69 7.83 -19.29 -21.15
C PHE A 69 7.24 -20.20 -22.21
N ASP A 70 7.41 -19.84 -23.47
CA ASP A 70 6.96 -20.62 -24.61
C ASP A 70 8.03 -21.63 -25.02
N LEU A 71 7.64 -22.90 -25.09
CA LEU A 71 8.51 -24.00 -25.50
C LEU A 71 8.55 -24.11 -27.03
N LYS A 72 9.72 -23.84 -27.63
CA LYS A 72 9.90 -23.86 -29.09
C LYS A 72 10.22 -25.25 -29.66
N ASN A 73 10.71 -26.19 -28.85
CA ASN A 73 11.09 -27.54 -29.29
C ASN A 73 10.36 -28.67 -28.52
N PRO A 74 9.01 -28.70 -28.53
CA PRO A 74 8.25 -29.67 -27.74
C PRO A 74 8.55 -31.13 -28.09
N VAL A 75 8.73 -31.46 -29.38
CA VAL A 75 9.00 -32.83 -29.82
C VAL A 75 10.37 -33.32 -29.37
N GLU A 76 11.40 -32.49 -29.50
CA GLU A 76 12.76 -32.84 -29.08
C GLU A 76 12.86 -32.94 -27.56
N PHE A 77 12.19 -32.04 -26.85
CA PHE A 77 12.12 -32.08 -25.39
C PHE A 77 11.52 -33.39 -24.88
N LEU A 78 10.45 -33.87 -25.51
CA LEU A 78 9.86 -35.18 -25.20
C LEU A 78 10.82 -36.35 -25.48
N ASN A 79 11.73 -36.21 -26.44
CA ASN A 79 12.76 -37.20 -26.75
C ASN A 79 14.03 -37.08 -25.86
N GLY A 80 14.02 -36.22 -24.83
CA GLY A 80 15.11 -36.04 -23.89
C GLY A 80 16.08 -34.90 -24.21
N ALA A 81 15.80 -34.09 -25.24
CA ALA A 81 16.59 -32.88 -25.51
C ALA A 81 16.32 -31.78 -24.47
N LYS A 82 17.25 -30.82 -24.35
CA LYS A 82 17.08 -29.66 -23.48
C LYS A 82 15.95 -28.75 -24.01
N PRO A 83 15.06 -28.22 -23.14
CA PRO A 83 13.99 -27.33 -23.58
C PRO A 83 14.56 -25.99 -24.04
N LEU A 84 14.05 -25.50 -25.17
CA LEU A 84 14.29 -24.17 -25.72
C LEU A 84 13.10 -23.27 -25.37
N LEU A 85 13.30 -22.38 -24.40
CA LEU A 85 12.26 -21.51 -23.87
C LEU A 85 12.47 -20.06 -24.33
N ILE A 86 11.38 -19.38 -24.71
CA ILE A 86 11.36 -17.95 -24.97
C ILE A 86 10.37 -17.29 -24.02
N GLU A 87 10.80 -16.25 -23.31
CA GLU A 87 9.95 -15.48 -22.42
C GLU A 87 9.06 -14.52 -23.22
N TYR A 88 7.78 -14.48 -22.88
CA TYR A 88 6.79 -13.53 -23.39
C TYR A 88 6.09 -12.83 -22.24
N GLY A 89 6.05 -11.50 -22.28
CA GLY A 89 5.37 -10.67 -21.29
C GLY A 89 5.79 -9.20 -21.42
N PRO A 90 5.25 -8.33 -20.55
CA PRO A 90 4.25 -8.65 -19.53
C PRO A 90 2.82 -8.76 -20.08
N PHE A 91 2.04 -9.68 -19.50
CA PHE A 91 0.58 -9.64 -19.52
C PHE A 91 0.10 -9.02 -18.21
N VAL A 92 -0.42 -7.81 -18.28
CA VAL A 92 -0.75 -7.01 -17.10
C VAL A 92 -2.23 -7.12 -16.78
N TYR A 93 -2.54 -7.45 -15.54
CA TYR A 93 -3.88 -7.52 -15.00
C TYR A 93 -4.03 -6.55 -13.84
N LYS A 94 -5.12 -5.76 -13.85
CA LYS A 94 -5.58 -4.99 -12.69
C LYS A 94 -6.24 -5.93 -11.70
N GLU A 95 -5.69 -5.99 -10.50
CA GLU A 95 -6.25 -6.76 -9.41
C GLU A 95 -7.18 -5.88 -8.57
N GLN A 96 -8.43 -6.31 -8.46
CA GLN A 96 -9.43 -5.73 -7.58
C GLN A 96 -9.66 -6.68 -6.40
N ARG A 97 -9.48 -6.16 -5.19
CA ARG A 97 -9.74 -6.86 -3.94
C ARG A 97 -10.68 -6.04 -3.09
N THR A 98 -11.84 -6.60 -2.77
CA THR A 98 -12.83 -5.98 -1.89
C THR A 98 -13.13 -6.95 -0.78
N LYS A 99 -12.96 -6.53 0.49
CA LYS A 99 -13.27 -7.40 1.62
C LYS A 99 -14.78 -7.43 1.86
N THR A 100 -15.35 -8.63 1.96
CA THR A 100 -16.79 -8.87 2.13
C THR A 100 -17.03 -9.81 3.32
N ASN A 101 -18.29 -9.96 3.74
CA ASN A 101 -18.72 -10.89 4.80
C ASN A 101 -17.95 -10.73 6.11
N LEU A 102 -17.87 -9.49 6.60
CA LEU A 102 -17.18 -9.12 7.83
C LEU A 102 -17.93 -9.63 9.05
N ARG A 103 -17.23 -10.31 9.97
CA ARG A 103 -17.77 -10.67 11.28
C ARG A 103 -16.75 -10.38 12.37
N THR A 104 -17.11 -9.47 13.27
CA THR A 104 -16.31 -9.13 14.44
C THR A 104 -16.67 -10.08 15.58
N TYR A 105 -15.66 -10.47 16.36
CA TYR A 105 -15.79 -11.33 17.52
C TYR A 105 -15.42 -10.55 18.80
N GLU A 106 -15.90 -11.01 19.95
CA GLU A 106 -15.66 -10.36 21.25
C GLU A 106 -14.19 -10.47 21.73
N ASN A 107 -13.38 -11.32 21.10
CA ASN A 107 -11.95 -11.50 21.39
C ASN A 107 -11.04 -10.59 20.55
N ASP A 108 -11.56 -9.44 20.09
CA ASP A 108 -10.86 -8.48 19.23
C ASP A 108 -10.35 -9.07 17.89
N THR A 109 -11.01 -10.11 17.39
CA THR A 109 -10.74 -10.66 16.05
C THR A 109 -11.86 -10.37 15.06
N LEU A 110 -11.53 -10.45 13.79
CA LEU A 110 -12.43 -10.18 12.67
C LEU A 110 -12.22 -11.26 11.60
N SER A 111 -13.30 -11.88 11.12
CA SER A 111 -13.27 -12.70 9.92
C SER A 111 -13.80 -11.93 8.72
N TYR A 112 -13.24 -12.22 7.55
CA TYR A 112 -13.61 -11.60 6.28
C TYR A 112 -13.33 -12.56 5.12
N GLN A 113 -13.94 -12.27 3.98
CA GLN A 113 -13.62 -12.90 2.70
C GLN A 113 -13.03 -11.84 1.77
N GLU A 114 -12.01 -12.22 0.99
CA GLU A 114 -11.36 -11.32 0.03
C GLU A 114 -11.42 -11.93 -1.37
N PRO A 115 -12.54 -11.79 -2.09
CA PRO A 115 -12.59 -12.09 -3.51
C PRO A 115 -11.54 -11.27 -4.25
N ARG A 116 -10.78 -11.94 -5.12
CA ARG A 116 -9.78 -11.33 -6.00
C ARG A 116 -10.25 -11.45 -7.42
N GLN A 117 -10.39 -10.33 -8.11
CA GLN A 117 -10.73 -10.27 -9.51
C GLN A 117 -9.55 -9.70 -10.30
N TYR A 118 -9.21 -10.34 -11.42
CA TYR A 118 -8.16 -9.89 -12.32
C TYR A 118 -8.79 -9.42 -13.62
N ILE A 119 -8.54 -8.17 -13.98
CA ILE A 119 -9.08 -7.54 -15.18
C ILE A 119 -7.90 -7.22 -16.09
N PHE A 120 -7.89 -7.79 -17.30
CA PHE A 120 -6.80 -7.58 -18.24
C PHE A 120 -6.65 -6.09 -18.61
N ASP A 121 -5.42 -5.58 -18.54
CA ASP A 121 -5.07 -4.22 -18.95
C ASP A 121 -4.26 -4.25 -20.26
N ARG A 122 -4.96 -4.03 -21.37
CA ARG A 122 -4.35 -4.00 -22.70
C ARG A 122 -3.32 -2.89 -22.87
N SER A 123 -3.44 -1.77 -22.16
CA SER A 123 -2.55 -0.61 -22.34
C SER A 123 -1.15 -0.84 -21.79
N GLN A 124 -1.04 -1.65 -20.74
CA GLN A 124 0.23 -1.99 -20.09
C GLN A 124 0.78 -3.35 -20.52
N SER A 125 -0.01 -4.13 -21.26
CA SER A 125 0.39 -5.45 -21.76
C SER A 125 1.05 -5.36 -23.13
N THR A 126 2.17 -6.06 -23.33
CA THR A 126 2.83 -6.13 -24.64
C THR A 126 2.06 -7.01 -25.62
N TYR A 127 1.49 -8.10 -25.12
CA TYR A 127 0.75 -9.08 -25.91
C TYR A 127 -0.74 -9.04 -25.55
N ASP A 128 -1.57 -9.61 -26.41
CA ASP A 128 -3.02 -9.69 -26.19
C ASP A 128 -3.38 -10.90 -25.32
N GLU A 129 -4.51 -10.86 -24.62
CA GLU A 129 -4.96 -11.97 -23.78
C GLU A 129 -5.20 -13.28 -24.58
N THR A 130 -5.44 -13.16 -25.88
CA THR A 130 -5.62 -14.30 -26.80
C THR A 130 -4.31 -14.94 -27.28
N PHE A 131 -3.15 -14.48 -26.79
CA PHE A 131 -1.84 -15.01 -27.17
C PHE A 131 -1.71 -16.50 -26.81
N LYS A 132 -1.24 -17.29 -27.78
CA LYS A 132 -1.04 -18.73 -27.63
C LYS A 132 0.44 -19.03 -27.38
N PHE A 133 0.71 -19.86 -26.39
CA PHE A 133 2.02 -20.39 -26.08
C PHE A 133 1.94 -21.88 -25.78
N THR A 134 3.04 -22.58 -25.96
CA THR A 134 3.21 -24.01 -25.70
C THR A 134 3.89 -24.17 -24.35
N THR A 135 3.24 -24.90 -23.45
CA THR A 135 3.78 -25.24 -22.13
C THR A 135 3.50 -26.69 -21.79
N ILE A 136 4.05 -27.15 -20.68
CA ILE A 136 3.77 -28.47 -20.12
C ILE A 136 2.27 -28.61 -19.79
N ASN A 137 1.74 -29.81 -20.00
CA ASN A 137 0.36 -30.08 -19.61
C ASN A 137 0.28 -30.31 -18.09
N VAL A 138 -0.12 -29.26 -17.36
CA VAL A 138 -0.14 -29.23 -15.89
C VAL A 138 -1.08 -30.28 -15.28
N ILE A 139 -2.14 -30.69 -15.99
CA ILE A 139 -3.13 -31.66 -15.46
C ILE A 139 -2.57 -33.09 -15.41
N TYR A 140 -1.62 -33.41 -16.29
CA TYR A 140 -1.02 -34.74 -16.38
C TYR A 140 0.32 -34.85 -15.65
N MET A 141 0.68 -33.82 -14.87
CA MET A 141 1.86 -33.85 -13.99
C MET A 141 1.56 -34.58 -12.68
#